data_AF-A0A8X6HAJ8-F1
#
_entry.id   AF-A0A8X6HAJ8-F1
#
_cell.length_a   1.000
_cell.length_b   1.000
_cell.length_c   1.000
_cell.angle_alpha   90.00
_cell.angle_beta   90.00
_cell.angle_gamma   90.00
#
_symmetry.space_group_name_H-M   'P 1'
#
loop_
_entity.id
_entity.type
_entity.pdbx_description
1 polymer ?
#
loop_
_entity_poly.entity_id
_entity_poly.type
_entity_poly.pdbx_seq_one_letter_code
_entity_poly.pdbx_strand_id
1 'polypeptide(L)'
;MSGDDRKDNRLRSCALYQLEHNIQDLLEKVPHHLQEPLQSLLQTDPWKRPNAQNFSMIKYFSDPSVHALQYLDVIQMKDSTHKMHFYHSLKAALPGIPKVRRSLFFQLFSTLLCKECGCGSQGV
;
A
#
# COMPACT_ATOMS: atom_id res chain seq x y z
N MET A 1 -22.50 -15.34 -37.05
CA MET A 1 -21.23 -15.24 -36.30
C MET A 1 -20.21 -14.57 -37.22
N SER A 2 -19.54 -13.46 -36.95
CA SER A 2 -19.54 -12.57 -35.80
C SER A 2 -18.63 -11.40 -36.26
N GLY A 3 -19.22 -10.38 -36.89
CA GLY A 3 -18.49 -9.19 -37.37
C GLY A 3 -18.16 -8.20 -36.25
N ASP A 4 -18.71 -8.45 -35.06
CA ASP A 4 -18.62 -7.60 -33.87
C ASP A 4 -17.31 -7.87 -33.08
N ASP A 5 -16.89 -9.13 -32.97
CA ASP A 5 -15.69 -9.55 -32.23
C ASP A 5 -14.37 -8.94 -32.75
N ARG A 6 -14.30 -8.59 -34.04
CA ARG A 6 -13.07 -8.02 -34.65
C ARG A 6 -12.84 -6.56 -34.27
N LYS A 7 -13.90 -5.81 -33.94
CA LYS A 7 -13.78 -4.42 -33.47
C LYS A 7 -13.41 -4.39 -31.99
N ASP A 8 -13.99 -5.27 -31.18
CA ASP A 8 -13.63 -5.44 -29.77
C ASP A 8 -12.16 -5.80 -29.58
N ASN A 9 -11.61 -6.70 -30.39
CA ASN A 9 -10.19 -7.07 -30.28
C ASN A 9 -9.23 -5.92 -30.61
N ARG A 10 -9.60 -5.05 -31.57
CA ARG A 10 -8.81 -3.85 -31.89
C ARG A 10 -8.94 -2.75 -30.85
N LEU A 11 -10.15 -2.52 -30.32
CA LEU A 11 -10.38 -1.57 -29.23
C LEU A 11 -9.64 -1.99 -27.96
N ARG A 12 -9.69 -3.28 -27.59
CA ARG A 12 -8.93 -3.83 -26.46
C ARG A 12 -7.41 -3.71 -26.66
N SER A 13 -6.90 -3.98 -27.87
CA SER A 13 -5.47 -3.77 -28.16
C SER A 13 -5.04 -2.31 -28.00
N CYS A 14 -5.87 -1.36 -28.45
CA CYS A 14 -5.54 0.06 -28.35
C CYS A 14 -5.56 0.55 -26.89
N ALA A 15 -6.55 0.11 -26.10
CA ALA A 15 -6.64 0.42 -24.68
C ALA A 15 -5.46 -0.16 -23.87
N LEU A 16 -5.01 -1.39 -24.18
CA LEU A 16 -3.85 -1.99 -23.52
C LEU A 16 -2.54 -1.28 -23.90
N TYR A 17 -2.38 -0.88 -25.17
CA TYR A 17 -1.22 -0.09 -25.61
C TYR A 17 -1.18 1.29 -24.93
N GLN A 18 -2.34 1.94 -24.79
CA GLN A 18 -2.46 3.20 -24.05
C GLN A 18 -2.10 3.03 -22.57
N LEU A 19 -2.48 1.90 -21.97
CA LEU A 19 -2.16 1.57 -20.59
C LEU A 19 -0.66 1.41 -20.40
N GLU A 20 0.01 0.62 -21.26
CA GLU A 20 1.47 0.43 -21.19
C GLU A 20 2.25 1.74 -21.31
N HIS A 21 1.80 2.65 -22.18
CA HIS A 21 2.45 3.95 -22.33
C HIS A 21 2.26 4.87 -21.12
N ASN A 22 1.03 4.93 -20.59
CA ASN A 22 0.71 5.74 -19.40
C ASN A 22 1.30 5.17 -18.10
N ILE A 23 1.58 3.86 -18.06
CA ILE A 23 2.18 3.19 -16.92
C ILE A 23 3.61 3.68 -16.66
N GLN A 24 4.36 4.03 -17.71
CA GLN A 24 5.74 4.47 -17.56
C GLN A 24 5.83 5.74 -16.70
N ASP A 25 4.96 6.72 -16.96
CA ASP A 25 4.85 7.97 -16.19
C ASP A 25 4.40 7.73 -14.73
N LEU A 26 3.64 6.65 -14.50
CA LEU A 26 3.21 6.25 -13.16
C LEU A 26 4.34 5.54 -12.40
N LEU A 27 5.09 4.67 -13.08
CA LEU A 27 6.19 3.90 -12.50
C LEU A 27 7.28 4.83 -11.94
N GLU A 28 7.55 5.97 -12.57
CA GLU A 28 8.50 6.96 -12.06
C GLU A 28 8.12 7.52 -10.68
N LYS A 29 6.83 7.54 -10.34
CA LYS A 29 6.31 7.99 -9.03
C LYS A 29 6.29 6.87 -7.98
N VAL A 30 6.48 5.62 -8.41
CA VAL A 30 6.46 4.43 -7.55
C VAL A 30 7.89 4.13 -7.07
N PRO A 31 8.07 3.67 -5.82
CA PRO A 31 9.38 3.26 -5.33
C PRO A 31 10.03 2.21 -6.24
N HIS A 32 11.34 2.34 -6.49
CA HIS A 32 12.08 1.51 -7.44
C HIS A 32 11.90 -0.01 -7.21
N HIS A 33 11.81 -0.43 -5.94
CA HIS A 33 11.60 -1.83 -5.56
C HIS A 33 10.23 -2.42 -5.93
N LEU A 34 9.26 -1.58 -6.30
CA LEU A 34 7.94 -2.00 -6.74
C LEU A 34 7.74 -1.85 -8.25
N GLN A 35 8.61 -1.15 -8.96
CA GLN A 35 8.41 -0.85 -10.38
C GLN A 35 8.32 -2.13 -11.24
N GLU A 36 9.32 -3.01 -11.14
CA GLU A 36 9.33 -4.28 -11.91
C GLU A 36 8.14 -5.18 -11.58
N PRO A 37 7.83 -5.47 -10.31
CA PRO A 37 6.67 -6.29 -9.99
C PRO A 37 5.33 -5.67 -10.43
N LEU A 38 5.21 -4.34 -10.37
CA LEU A 38 4.00 -3.64 -10.83
C LEU A 38 3.86 -3.74 -12.35
N GLN A 39 4.97 -3.62 -13.10
CA GLN A 39 4.99 -3.82 -14.54
C GLN A 39 4.63 -5.27 -14.92
N SER A 40 5.08 -6.25 -14.12
CA SER A 40 4.74 -7.67 -14.29
C SER A 40 3.25 -7.94 -14.05
N LEU A 41 2.60 -7.23 -13.12
CA LEU A 41 1.15 -7.31 -12.92
C LEU A 41 0.33 -6.80 -14.13
N LEU A 42 0.89 -5.85 -14.86
CA LEU A 42 0.23 -5.14 -15.97
C LEU A 42 0.51 -5.80 -17.33
N GLN A 43 1.17 -6.96 -17.34
CA GLN A 43 1.39 -7.75 -18.55
C GLN A 43 0.06 -8.12 -19.22
N THR A 44 0.05 -8.00 -20.54
CA THR A 44 -1.06 -8.37 -21.42
C THR A 44 -1.30 -9.88 -21.45
N ASP A 45 -0.22 -10.66 -21.33
CA ASP A 45 -0.26 -12.11 -21.23
C ASP A 45 -0.55 -12.55 -19.78
N PRO A 46 -1.70 -13.20 -19.50
CA PRO A 46 -2.07 -13.61 -18.15
C PRO A 46 -1.10 -14.64 -17.55
N TRP A 47 -0.39 -15.42 -18.37
CA TRP A 47 0.56 -16.42 -17.88
C TRP A 47 1.85 -15.81 -17.34
N LYS A 48 2.15 -14.56 -17.71
CA LYS A 48 3.31 -13.80 -17.22
C LYS A 48 2.99 -12.97 -15.98
N ARG A 49 1.70 -12.89 -15.60
CA ARG A 49 1.24 -12.14 -14.43
C ARG A 49 1.56 -12.91 -13.16
N PRO A 50 2.20 -12.29 -12.15
CA PRO A 50 2.47 -12.96 -10.89
C PRO A 50 1.16 -13.19 -10.14
N ASN A 51 1.06 -14.33 -9.47
CA ASN A 51 -0.04 -14.59 -8.56
C ASN A 51 0.08 -13.70 -7.31
N ALA A 52 -1.03 -13.54 -6.56
CA ALA A 52 -1.08 -12.67 -5.39
C ALA A 52 -0.06 -13.05 -4.31
N GLN A 53 0.18 -14.36 -4.12
CA GLN A 53 1.16 -14.87 -3.17
C GLN A 53 2.60 -14.49 -3.54
N ASN A 54 2.95 -14.60 -4.82
CA ASN A 54 4.27 -14.25 -5.32
C ASN A 54 4.50 -12.75 -5.24
N PHE A 55 3.45 -11.95 -5.49
CA PHE A 55 3.50 -10.51 -5.34
C PHE A 55 3.64 -10.09 -3.86
N SER A 56 2.97 -10.75 -2.92
CA SER A 56 3.12 -10.41 -1.50
C SER A 56 4.49 -10.73 -0.91
N MET A 57 5.25 -11.63 -1.55
CA MET A 57 6.63 -12.00 -1.16
C MET A 57 7.71 -11.01 -1.62
N ILE A 58 7.36 -9.92 -2.32
CA ILE A 58 8.35 -8.92 -2.76
C ILE A 58 9.02 -8.28 -1.53
N LYS A 59 10.35 -8.13 -1.58
CA LYS A 59 11.18 -7.57 -0.48
C LYS A 59 10.68 -6.23 0.06
N TYR A 60 10.03 -5.42 -0.78
CA TYR A 60 9.43 -4.15 -0.38
C TYR A 60 8.40 -4.32 0.75
N PHE A 61 7.58 -5.37 0.72
CA PHE A 61 6.59 -5.64 1.76
C PHE A 61 7.19 -6.20 3.05
N SER A 62 8.46 -6.61 3.03
CA SER A 62 9.20 -7.01 4.22
C SER A 62 9.84 -5.82 4.96
N ASP A 63 9.73 -4.60 4.43
CA ASP A 63 10.27 -3.41 5.09
C ASP A 63 9.47 -3.13 6.39
N PRO A 64 10.16 -2.92 7.53
CA PRO A 64 9.50 -2.65 8.81
C PRO A 64 8.56 -1.44 8.78
N SER A 65 8.89 -0.43 7.96
CA SER A 65 8.09 0.79 7.81
C SER A 65 6.81 0.53 7.02
N VAL A 66 6.88 -0.33 5.99
CA VAL A 66 5.71 -0.76 5.21
C VAL A 66 4.81 -1.64 6.06
N HIS A 67 5.38 -2.56 6.84
CA HIS A 67 4.61 -3.41 7.75
C HIS A 67 3.94 -2.59 8.85
N ALA A 68 4.63 -1.59 9.39
CA ALA A 68 4.06 -0.68 10.38
C ALA A 68 2.87 0.11 9.81
N LEU A 69 2.96 0.57 8.56
CA LEU A 69 1.86 1.22 7.85
C LEU A 69 0.64 0.30 7.70
N GLN A 70 0.84 -0.94 7.26
CA GLN A 70 -0.24 -1.93 7.13
C GLN A 70 -0.89 -2.25 8.49
N TYR A 71 -0.08 -2.32 9.54
CA TYR A 71 -0.57 -2.60 10.88
C TYR A 71 -1.43 -1.46 11.45
N LEU A 72 -1.17 -0.21 11.07
CA LEU A 72 -1.98 0.94 11.49
C LEU A 72 -3.42 0.87 11.00
N ASP A 73 -3.66 0.29 9.83
CA ASP A 73 -5.02 0.17 9.28
C ASP A 73 -5.90 -0.71 10.19
N VAL A 74 -5.29 -1.66 10.91
CA VAL A 74 -5.99 -2.60 11.79
C VAL A 74 -5.75 -2.36 13.29
N ILE A 75 -4.85 -1.44 13.67
CA ILE A 75 -4.43 -1.22 15.07
C ILE A 75 -5.58 -0.82 15.99
N GLN A 76 -6.61 -0.17 15.43
CA GLN A 76 -7.80 0.24 16.19
C GLN A 76 -8.54 -0.93 16.82
N MET A 77 -8.50 -2.09 16.16
CA MET A 77 -9.16 -3.30 16.59
C MET A 77 -8.32 -4.15 17.55
N LYS A 78 -7.08 -3.73 17.85
CA LYS A 78 -6.19 -4.43 18.78
C LYS A 78 -6.36 -3.91 20.20
N ASP A 79 -6.00 -4.75 21.16
CA ASP A 79 -5.95 -4.41 22.59
C ASP A 79 -4.82 -3.42 22.91
N SER A 80 -4.91 -2.83 24.10
CA SER A 80 -4.01 -1.78 24.58
C SER A 80 -2.55 -2.25 24.70
N THR A 81 -2.30 -3.52 25.00
CA THR A 81 -0.95 -4.09 25.10
C THR A 81 -0.28 -4.12 23.72
N HIS A 82 -0.97 -4.64 22.70
CA HIS A 82 -0.46 -4.63 21.32
C HIS A 82 -0.28 -3.21 20.78
N LYS A 83 -1.20 -2.29 21.09
CA LYS A 83 -1.07 -0.86 20.75
C LYS A 83 0.21 -0.26 21.36
N MET A 84 0.46 -0.48 22.64
CA MET A 84 1.64 0.04 23.34
C MET A 84 2.95 -0.49 22.73
N HIS A 85 3.05 -1.81 22.51
CA HIS A 85 4.22 -2.41 21.89
C HIS A 85 4.46 -1.90 20.46
N PHE A 86 3.39 -1.75 19.69
CA PHE A 86 3.46 -1.21 18.34
C PHE A 86 3.94 0.23 18.32
N TYR A 87 3.42 1.11 19.17
CA TYR A 87 3.86 2.51 19.20
C TYR A 87 5.32 2.66 19.63
N HIS A 88 5.82 1.76 20.49
CA HIS A 88 7.22 1.70 20.84
C HIS A 88 8.10 1.28 19.65
N SER A 89 7.71 0.23 18.91
CA SER A 89 8.47 -0.23 17.73
C SER A 89 8.37 0.75 16.56
N LEU A 90 7.24 1.44 16.43
CA LEU A 90 6.99 2.43 15.39
C LEU A 90 8.00 3.57 15.46
N LYS A 91 8.39 4.01 16.66
CA LYS A 91 9.40 5.07 16.84
C LYS A 91 10.72 4.75 16.14
N ALA A 92 11.10 3.47 16.07
CA ALA A 92 12.30 3.00 15.38
C ALA A 92 12.12 2.88 13.86
N ALA A 93 10.90 2.66 13.36
CA ALA A 93 10.57 2.59 11.93
C ALA A 93 10.33 3.97 11.29
N LEU A 94 9.97 4.99 12.09
CA LEU A 94 9.79 6.38 11.64
C LEU A 94 10.92 6.94 10.76
N PRO A 95 12.23 6.73 11.01
CA PRO A 95 13.31 7.23 10.15
C PRO A 95 13.20 6.76 8.68
N GLY A 96 12.69 5.55 8.43
CA GLY A 96 12.54 4.98 7.08
C GLY A 96 11.38 5.57 6.26
N ILE A 97 10.47 6.31 6.89
CA ILE A 97 9.28 6.85 6.22
C ILE A 97 9.60 8.23 5.60
N PRO A 98 9.25 8.48 4.33
CA PRO A 98 9.41 9.80 3.71
C PRO A 98 8.70 10.90 4.52
N LYS A 99 9.34 12.07 4.67
CA LYS A 99 8.87 13.20 5.50
C LYS A 99 7.43 13.62 5.18
N VAL A 100 7.00 13.51 3.92
CA VAL A 100 5.64 13.83 3.47
C VAL A 100 4.55 12.97 4.12
N ARG A 101 4.84 11.72 4.50
CA ARG A 101 3.88 10.84 5.20
C ARG A 101 3.96 10.93 6.72
N ARG A 102 4.97 11.61 7.29
CA ARG A 102 5.08 11.82 8.75
C ARG A 102 3.99 12.72 9.31
N SER A 103 3.52 13.69 8.52
CA SER A 103 2.43 14.60 8.92
C SER A 103 1.13 13.83 9.20
N LEU A 104 0.74 12.96 8.27
CA LEU A 104 -0.43 12.09 8.41
C LEU A 104 -0.30 11.16 9.62
N PHE A 105 0.90 10.64 9.85
CA PHE A 105 1.23 9.86 11.04
C PHE A 105 1.01 10.64 12.33
N PHE A 106 1.48 11.88 12.41
CA PHE A 106 1.31 12.71 13.61
C PHE A 106 -0.16 13.01 13.89
N GLN A 107 -0.96 13.27 12.85
CA GLN A 107 -2.40 13.53 12.99
C GLN A 107 -3.16 12.28 13.46
N LEU A 108 -2.86 11.11 12.88
CA LEU A 108 -3.43 9.84 13.33
C LEU A 108 -2.98 9.54 14.76
N PHE A 109 -1.68 9.64 15.05
CA PHE A 109 -1.14 9.36 16.38
C PHE A 109 -1.75 10.26 17.47
N SER A 110 -1.92 11.55 17.19
CA SER A 110 -2.56 12.49 18.12
C SER A 110 -4.03 12.13 18.39
N THR A 111 -4.81 11.79 17.36
CA THR A 111 -6.22 11.41 17.54
C THR A 111 -6.39 10.05 18.21
N LEU A 112 -5.48 9.11 17.96
CA LEU A 112 -5.52 7.76 18.52
C LEU A 112 -5.06 7.72 19.97
N LEU A 113 -3.96 8.40 20.32
CA LEU A 113 -3.54 8.54 21.71
C LEU A 113 -4.54 9.37 22.52
N CYS A 114 -5.11 10.44 21.95
CA CYS A 114 -6.09 11.25 22.69
C CYS A 114 -7.36 10.44 23.04
N LYS A 115 -7.77 9.50 22.18
CA LYS A 115 -8.89 8.57 22.44
C LYS A 115 -8.55 7.48 23.47
N GLU A 116 -7.35 6.90 23.42
CA GLU A 116 -6.93 5.85 24.37
C GLU A 116 -6.50 6.40 25.73
N CYS A 117 -5.96 7.62 25.78
CA CYS A 117 -5.48 8.24 27.02
C CYS A 117 -6.61 8.76 27.91
N GLY A 118 -7.88 8.56 27.50
CA GLY A 118 -9.04 8.73 28.36
C GLY A 118 -8.92 9.96 29.25
N CYS A 119 -8.99 11.17 28.67
CA CYS A 119 -9.30 12.35 29.47
C CYS A 119 -10.80 12.28 29.86
N GLY A 120 -11.14 11.22 30.59
CA GLY A 120 -12.39 10.98 31.26
C GLY A 120 -12.07 11.09 32.74
N SER A 121 -12.26 12.28 33.28
CA SER A 121 -12.39 12.49 34.71
C SER A 121 -13.45 11.53 35.27
N GLN A 122 -13.03 10.52 36.02
CA GLN A 122 -13.83 9.97 37.11
C GLN A 122 -12.98 10.07 38.36
N GLY A 123 -12.88 11.30 38.85
CA GLY A 123 -12.82 11.55 40.28
C GLY A 123 -14.24 11.45 40.80
N VAL A 124 -14.52 10.38 41.53
CA VAL A 124 -15.52 10.33 42.61
C VAL A 124 -14.83 9.67 43.79
#